data_AF-A0A1T1HDU7-F1
#
_entry.id   AF-A0A1T1HDU7-F1
#
_cell.length_a   1.000
_cell.length_b   1.000
_cell.length_c   1.000
_cell.angle_alpha   90.00
_cell.angle_beta   90.00
_cell.angle_gamma   90.00
#
_symmetry.space_group_name_H-M   'P 1'
#
loop_
_entity.id
_entity.type
_entity.pdbx_description
1 polymer ?
#
loop_
_entity_poly.entity_id
_entity_poly.type
_entity_poly.pdbx_seq_one_letter_code
_entity_poly.pdbx_strand_id
1 'polypeptide(L)'
;MDSTDIINLIPAGFSALATCFAAFATFKAYQVAKESKNIAEKSLIASEHEEAKDVFFESFSDFELMTSRLFNLGRDIREYWTRKFDLFDDKNSEHAGEDPRPLRHVLSNAAEMLAKHSMARGRSDSYYFDYLIDVLNGDFGDLNLKEYYSLLERADGCYLGYESIFGEPKRDESIELSEAFRFSIYQLKYRTSTDDLRKFISDGWSRYGFLRLYYDEFIKCQIGFESIARSLTEQKNKLKFSYVKLDDNVDLSANMERLARCVSLVLNCGFGVFEQHIEDDWSDLPDFSHEELIGYILFQVAITYILLEVENQFFQLQQ
;
A
#
# COMPACT_ATOMS: atom_id res chain seq x y z
N MET A 1 87.67 3.41 17.44
CA MET A 1 86.53 2.50 17.23
C MET A 1 87.11 1.13 16.99
N ASP A 2 86.89 0.24 17.94
CA ASP A 2 87.41 -1.12 17.90
C ASP A 2 86.68 -1.90 16.79
N SER A 3 87.38 -2.74 16.03
CA SER A 3 86.80 -3.51 14.91
C SER A 3 85.65 -4.43 15.36
N THR A 4 85.61 -4.75 16.65
CA THR A 4 84.57 -5.49 17.37
C THR A 4 83.23 -4.75 17.47
N ASP A 5 83.20 -3.41 17.46
CA ASP A 5 81.95 -2.63 17.52
C ASP A 5 81.19 -2.65 16.19
N ILE A 6 81.92 -2.61 15.07
CA ILE A 6 81.33 -2.62 13.71
C ILE A 6 80.77 -4.00 13.37
N ILE A 7 81.44 -5.07 13.81
CA ILE A 7 81.02 -6.47 13.58
C ILE A 7 79.73 -6.81 14.32
N ASN A 8 79.46 -6.18 15.47
CA ASN A 8 78.20 -6.38 16.22
C ASN A 8 77.06 -5.45 15.76
N LEU A 9 77.39 -4.27 15.21
CA LEU A 9 76.40 -3.31 14.71
C LEU A 9 75.71 -3.79 13.41
N ILE A 10 76.44 -4.49 12.55
CA ILE A 10 75.94 -4.98 11.25
C ILE A 10 74.81 -6.03 11.43
N PRO A 11 74.98 -7.11 12.22
CA PRO A 11 73.92 -8.08 12.49
C PRO A 11 72.71 -7.48 13.21
N ALA A 12 72.94 -6.56 14.16
CA ALA A 12 71.86 -5.88 14.88
C ALA A 12 71.04 -4.97 13.94
N GLY A 13 71.70 -4.24 13.03
CA GLY A 13 71.05 -3.43 12.00
C GLY A 13 70.24 -4.26 11.00
N PHE A 14 70.80 -5.38 10.52
CA PHE A 14 70.07 -6.33 9.67
C PHE A 14 68.91 -7.01 10.38
N SER A 15 69.04 -7.31 11.68
CA SER A 15 67.96 -7.90 12.49
C SER A 15 66.82 -6.91 12.73
N ALA A 16 67.14 -5.64 12.99
CA ALA A 16 66.16 -4.56 13.11
C ALA A 16 65.42 -4.31 11.78
N LEU A 17 66.16 -4.23 10.66
CA LEU A 17 65.56 -4.13 9.32
C LEU A 17 64.68 -5.35 9.01
N ALA A 18 65.14 -6.57 9.32
CA ALA A 18 64.36 -7.79 9.15
C ALA A 18 63.07 -7.77 9.99
N THR A 19 63.11 -7.23 11.21
CA THR A 19 61.92 -7.07 12.06
C THR A 19 60.94 -6.04 11.48
N CYS A 20 61.44 -4.92 10.93
CA CYS A 20 60.60 -3.96 10.22
C CYS A 20 59.95 -4.58 8.96
N PHE A 21 60.70 -5.34 8.16
CA PHE A 21 60.16 -6.04 7.00
C PHE A 21 59.16 -7.12 7.40
N ALA A 22 59.43 -7.87 8.48
CA ALA A 22 58.50 -8.86 9.02
C ALA A 22 57.20 -8.19 9.49
N ALA A 23 57.28 -7.09 10.25
CA ALA A 23 56.11 -6.34 10.71
C ALA A 23 55.27 -5.78 9.53
N PHE A 24 55.94 -5.25 8.49
CA PHE A 24 55.27 -4.79 7.27
C PHE A 24 54.59 -5.94 6.52
N ALA A 25 55.26 -7.08 6.38
CA ALA A 25 54.69 -8.27 5.76
C ALA A 25 53.50 -8.82 6.54
N THR A 26 53.58 -8.87 7.87
CA THR A 26 52.45 -9.26 8.74
C THR A 26 51.28 -8.30 8.60
N PHE A 27 51.52 -6.99 8.53
CA PHE A 27 50.47 -6.00 8.30
C PHE A 27 49.80 -6.17 6.93
N LYS A 28 50.58 -6.41 5.86
CA LYS A 28 50.04 -6.69 4.53
C LYS A 28 49.27 -8.01 4.48
N ALA A 29 49.77 -9.06 5.14
CA ALA A 29 49.07 -10.32 5.27
C ALA A 29 47.74 -10.16 6.03
N TYR A 30 47.70 -9.33 7.07
CA TYR A 30 46.46 -8.99 7.80
C TYR A 30 45.45 -8.25 6.90
N GLN A 31 45.90 -7.27 6.09
CA GLN A 31 45.03 -6.58 5.13
C GLN A 31 44.41 -7.56 4.12
N VAL A 32 45.25 -8.42 3.52
CA VAL A 32 44.78 -9.44 2.56
C VAL A 32 43.82 -10.42 3.24
N ALA A 33 44.13 -10.90 4.45
CA ALA A 33 43.25 -11.80 5.19
C ALA A 33 41.88 -11.17 5.49
N LYS A 34 41.85 -9.86 5.81
CA LYS A 34 40.60 -9.12 6.03
C LYS A 34 39.78 -9.01 4.74
N GLU A 35 40.43 -8.73 3.61
CA GLU A 35 39.76 -8.69 2.30
C GLU A 35 39.25 -10.06 1.87
N SER A 36 40.06 -11.12 2.01
CA SER A 36 39.66 -12.49 1.70
C SER A 36 38.50 -12.96 2.57
N LYS A 37 38.49 -12.63 3.87
CA LYS A 37 37.35 -12.91 4.76
C LYS A 37 36.08 -12.22 4.27
N ASN A 38 36.16 -10.94 3.91
CA ASN A 38 35.02 -10.18 3.39
C ASN A 38 34.50 -10.77 2.06
N ILE A 39 35.40 -11.16 1.15
CA ILE A 39 35.03 -11.83 -0.09
C ILE A 39 34.34 -13.17 0.21
N ALA A 40 34.90 -13.98 1.10
CA ALA A 40 34.31 -15.26 1.49
C ALA A 40 32.92 -15.10 2.12
N GLU A 41 32.73 -14.11 3.00
CA GLU A 41 31.42 -13.77 3.59
C GLU A 41 30.41 -13.39 2.51
N LYS A 42 30.79 -12.53 1.56
CA LYS A 42 29.92 -12.14 0.43
C LYS A 42 29.59 -13.30 -0.51
N SER A 43 30.58 -14.15 -0.82
CA SER A 43 30.37 -15.33 -1.66
C SER A 43 29.46 -16.34 -0.98
N LEU A 44 29.59 -16.53 0.34
CA LEU A 44 28.71 -17.39 1.11
C LEU A 44 27.28 -16.85 1.11
N ILE A 45 27.09 -15.54 1.35
CA ILE A 45 25.77 -14.90 1.28
C ILE A 45 25.14 -15.08 -0.12
N ALA A 46 25.90 -14.81 -1.18
CA ALA A 46 25.39 -14.95 -2.54
C ALA A 46 24.97 -16.39 -2.88
N SER A 47 25.73 -17.38 -2.43
CA SER A 47 25.41 -18.79 -2.67
C SER A 47 24.22 -19.28 -1.85
N GLU A 48 24.13 -18.91 -0.57
CA GLU A 48 23.05 -19.34 0.31
C GLU A 48 21.71 -18.64 -0.01
N HIS A 49 21.75 -17.48 -0.68
CA HIS A 49 20.56 -16.70 -1.05
C HIS A 49 20.18 -16.80 -2.53
N GLU A 50 20.86 -17.64 -3.33
CA GLU A 50 20.59 -17.79 -4.76
C GLU A 50 19.13 -18.21 -5.03
N GLU A 51 18.64 -19.23 -4.33
CA GLU A 51 17.26 -19.69 -4.45
C GLU A 51 16.23 -18.63 -4.02
N ALA A 52 16.51 -17.87 -2.95
CA ALA A 52 15.62 -16.81 -2.51
C ALA A 52 15.57 -15.65 -3.51
N LYS A 53 16.69 -15.37 -4.18
CA LYS A 53 16.77 -14.41 -5.26
C LYS A 53 15.96 -14.87 -6.48
N ASP A 54 16.06 -16.13 -6.86
CA ASP A 54 15.28 -16.70 -7.96
C ASP A 54 13.78 -16.65 -7.67
N VAL A 55 13.36 -17.09 -6.47
CA VAL A 55 11.97 -17.00 -6.03
C VAL A 55 11.46 -15.56 -6.03
N PHE A 56 12.29 -14.59 -5.61
CA PHE A 56 11.93 -13.18 -5.68
C PHE A 56 11.68 -12.73 -7.12
N PHE A 57 12.58 -13.02 -8.07
CA PHE A 57 12.42 -12.59 -9.46
C PHE A 57 11.25 -13.26 -10.17
N GLU A 58 11.04 -14.56 -9.95
CA GLU A 58 9.88 -15.29 -10.48
C GLU A 58 8.59 -14.69 -9.92
N SER A 59 8.50 -14.54 -8.60
CA SER A 59 7.35 -13.93 -7.92
C SER A 59 7.08 -12.50 -8.39
N PHE A 60 8.13 -11.72 -8.62
CA PHE A 60 8.03 -10.35 -9.11
C PHE A 60 7.43 -10.31 -10.51
N SER A 61 7.97 -11.11 -11.43
CA SER A 61 7.50 -11.21 -12.82
C SER A 61 6.06 -11.70 -12.90
N ASP A 62 5.72 -12.70 -12.09
CA ASP A 62 4.36 -13.24 -12.00
C ASP A 62 3.38 -12.20 -11.47
N PHE A 63 3.77 -11.47 -10.42
CA PHE A 63 2.94 -10.39 -9.87
C PHE A 63 2.70 -9.28 -10.90
N GLU A 64 3.75 -8.82 -11.61
CA GLU A 64 3.62 -7.80 -12.65
C GLU A 64 2.64 -8.21 -13.75
N LEU A 65 2.80 -9.44 -14.24
CA LEU A 65 1.97 -9.99 -15.31
C LEU A 65 0.50 -10.08 -14.90
N MET A 66 0.22 -10.54 -13.68
CA MET A 66 -1.15 -10.72 -13.18
C MET A 66 -1.83 -9.39 -12.83
N THR A 67 -1.08 -8.42 -12.31
CA THR A 67 -1.66 -7.17 -11.79
C THR A 67 -1.89 -6.10 -12.85
N SER A 68 -1.21 -6.15 -14.00
CA SER A 68 -1.33 -5.11 -15.03
C SER A 68 -2.78 -4.78 -15.42
N ARG A 69 -3.60 -5.82 -15.64
CA ARG A 69 -5.02 -5.63 -15.99
C ARG A 69 -5.85 -5.16 -14.80
N LEU A 70 -5.57 -5.67 -13.60
CA LEU A 70 -6.24 -5.24 -12.37
C LEU A 70 -6.02 -3.75 -12.10
N PHE A 71 -4.78 -3.28 -12.25
CA PHE A 71 -4.46 -1.86 -12.08
C PHE A 71 -5.14 -0.99 -13.13
N ASN A 72 -5.19 -1.43 -14.41
CA ASN A 72 -5.95 -0.72 -15.44
C ASN A 72 -7.45 -0.60 -15.07
N LEU A 73 -8.07 -1.69 -14.62
CA LEU A 73 -9.47 -1.69 -14.18
C LEU A 73 -9.68 -0.80 -12.94
N GLY A 74 -8.74 -0.81 -11.99
CA GLY A 74 -8.75 0.09 -10.83
C GLY A 74 -8.71 1.56 -11.24
N ARG A 75 -7.86 1.93 -12.21
CA ARG A 75 -7.84 3.28 -12.80
C ARG A 75 -9.16 3.62 -13.48
N ASP A 76 -9.75 2.68 -14.22
CA ASP A 76 -11.03 2.90 -14.89
C ASP A 76 -12.18 3.14 -13.91
N ILE A 77 -12.23 2.40 -12.79
CA ILE A 77 -13.18 2.66 -11.70
C ILE A 77 -12.96 4.07 -11.14
N ARG A 78 -11.71 4.43 -10.83
CA ARG A 78 -11.40 5.75 -10.27
C ARG A 78 -11.75 6.89 -11.22
N GLU A 79 -11.52 6.74 -12.53
CA GLU A 79 -11.74 7.82 -13.49
C GLU A 79 -13.15 7.86 -14.09
N TYR A 80 -13.66 6.72 -14.56
CA TYR A 80 -14.93 6.67 -15.29
C TYR A 80 -16.13 6.45 -14.37
N TRP A 81 -16.01 5.54 -13.39
CA TRP A 81 -17.13 5.23 -12.51
C TRP A 81 -17.40 6.39 -11.53
N THR A 82 -16.38 7.02 -10.96
CA THR A 82 -16.58 8.24 -10.15
C THR A 82 -17.18 9.40 -10.95
N ARG A 83 -16.85 9.56 -12.24
CA ARG A 83 -17.48 10.57 -13.11
C ARG A 83 -18.96 10.29 -13.34
N LYS A 84 -19.37 9.02 -13.42
CA LYS A 84 -20.80 8.67 -13.51
C LYS A 84 -21.57 9.08 -12.25
N PHE A 85 -20.90 9.19 -11.12
CA PHE A 85 -21.52 9.65 -9.87
C PHE A 85 -22.04 11.09 -9.95
N ASP A 86 -21.43 11.96 -10.78
CA ASP A 86 -21.92 13.32 -11.03
C ASP A 86 -23.34 13.36 -11.65
N LEU A 87 -23.81 12.26 -12.24
CA LEU A 87 -25.16 12.19 -12.82
C LEU A 87 -26.28 12.20 -11.77
N PHE A 88 -25.93 11.90 -10.52
CA PHE A 88 -26.86 11.82 -9.39
C PHE A 88 -26.76 13.05 -8.47
N ASP A 89 -26.05 14.07 -8.90
CA ASP A 89 -25.78 15.27 -8.12
C ASP A 89 -26.93 16.27 -8.21
N ASP A 90 -27.65 16.46 -7.10
CA ASP A 90 -28.64 17.52 -6.98
C ASP A 90 -27.99 18.87 -6.64
N LYS A 91 -27.30 19.43 -7.65
CA LYS A 91 -26.61 20.73 -7.57
C LYS A 91 -27.51 21.93 -7.34
N ASN A 92 -28.82 21.78 -7.61
CA ASN A 92 -29.78 22.87 -7.47
C ASN A 92 -30.51 22.83 -6.13
N SER A 93 -30.24 21.81 -5.30
CA SER A 93 -30.75 21.75 -3.94
C SER A 93 -30.19 22.90 -3.09
N GLU A 94 -30.98 23.34 -2.11
CA GLU A 94 -30.52 24.29 -1.08
C GLU A 94 -29.34 23.74 -0.27
N HIS A 95 -29.10 22.43 -0.31
CA HIS A 95 -28.00 21.78 0.35
C HIS A 95 -26.70 21.90 -0.44
N ALA A 96 -26.69 22.21 -1.73
CA ALA A 96 -25.46 22.23 -2.52
C ALA A 96 -24.52 23.39 -2.16
N GLY A 97 -25.06 24.54 -1.70
CA GLY A 97 -24.32 25.79 -1.58
C GLY A 97 -24.38 26.64 -2.86
N GLU A 98 -23.70 27.77 -2.88
CA GLU A 98 -23.68 28.71 -4.00
C GLU A 98 -22.73 28.26 -5.14
N ASP A 99 -21.59 27.64 -4.82
CA ASP A 99 -20.65 27.07 -5.80
C ASP A 99 -20.25 25.63 -5.41
N PRO A 100 -21.18 24.66 -5.58
CA PRO A 100 -20.97 23.29 -5.13
C PRO A 100 -19.84 22.59 -5.89
N ARG A 101 -18.91 22.01 -5.14
CA ARG A 101 -17.91 21.10 -5.70
C ARG A 101 -18.61 19.89 -6.36
N PRO A 102 -18.20 19.45 -7.57
CA PRO A 102 -18.78 18.26 -8.20
C PRO A 102 -18.65 17.00 -7.33
N LEU A 103 -19.72 16.20 -7.23
CA LEU A 103 -19.75 15.01 -6.37
C LEU A 103 -18.66 13.99 -6.68
N ARG A 104 -18.20 13.86 -7.93
CA ARG A 104 -17.04 13.00 -8.25
C ARG A 104 -15.79 13.35 -7.43
N HIS A 105 -15.58 14.64 -7.16
CA HIS A 105 -14.43 15.12 -6.40
C HIS A 105 -14.67 14.96 -4.91
N VAL A 106 -15.91 15.13 -4.45
CA VAL A 106 -16.32 14.82 -3.07
C VAL A 106 -16.06 13.35 -2.76
N LEU A 107 -16.58 12.45 -3.62
CA LEU A 107 -16.41 11.01 -3.51
C LEU A 107 -14.94 10.61 -3.56
N SER A 108 -14.18 11.15 -4.52
CA SER A 108 -12.74 10.88 -4.66
C SER A 108 -11.96 11.32 -3.42
N ASN A 109 -12.22 12.53 -2.91
CA ASN A 109 -11.54 13.04 -1.71
C ASN A 109 -11.87 12.20 -0.48
N ALA A 110 -13.14 11.83 -0.30
CA ALA A 110 -13.59 11.00 0.82
C ALA A 110 -12.94 9.62 0.80
N ALA A 111 -12.95 8.96 -0.36
CA ALA A 111 -12.32 7.65 -0.56
C ALA A 111 -10.80 7.71 -0.39
N GLU A 112 -10.15 8.77 -0.85
CA GLU A 112 -8.72 8.98 -0.68
C GLU A 112 -8.35 9.22 0.80
N MET A 113 -9.10 10.07 1.51
CA MET A 113 -8.94 10.27 2.95
C MET A 113 -9.12 8.95 3.72
N LEU A 114 -10.15 8.18 3.36
CA LEU A 114 -10.43 6.88 3.97
C LEU A 114 -9.29 5.88 3.73
N ALA A 115 -8.82 5.75 2.48
CA ALA A 115 -7.70 4.89 2.13
C ALA A 115 -6.39 5.31 2.83
N LYS A 116 -6.08 6.61 2.85
CA LYS A 116 -4.88 7.11 3.54
C LYS A 116 -4.95 6.87 5.05
N HIS A 117 -6.11 7.13 5.65
CA HIS A 117 -6.30 6.97 7.09
C HIS A 117 -6.21 5.50 7.51
N SER A 118 -6.82 4.59 6.74
CA SER A 118 -6.70 3.15 6.98
C SER A 118 -5.23 2.70 6.87
N MET A 119 -4.53 3.06 5.80
CA MET A 119 -3.11 2.74 5.60
C MET A 119 -2.19 3.35 6.67
N ALA A 120 -2.53 4.51 7.23
CA ALA A 120 -1.70 5.19 8.22
C ALA A 120 -1.83 4.63 9.65
N ARG A 121 -2.95 3.95 9.97
CA ARG A 121 -3.23 3.39 11.31
C ARG A 121 -2.75 1.96 11.52
N GLY A 122 -2.72 1.14 10.48
CA GLY A 122 -2.44 -0.29 10.62
C GLY A 122 -0.98 -0.60 10.96
N ARG A 123 -0.78 -1.58 11.87
CA ARG A 123 0.51 -2.22 12.12
C ARG A 123 0.71 -3.48 11.27
N SER A 124 -0.34 -3.97 10.59
CA SER A 124 -0.31 -5.07 9.62
C SER A 124 -1.41 -4.90 8.57
N ASP A 125 -1.21 -5.51 7.40
CA ASP A 125 -2.06 -5.34 6.21
C ASP A 125 -3.54 -5.72 6.43
N SER A 126 -3.82 -6.67 7.33
CA SER A 126 -5.19 -7.06 7.71
C SER A 126 -5.98 -5.96 8.41
N TYR A 127 -5.34 -5.15 9.27
CA TYR A 127 -6.02 -4.08 10.01
C TYR A 127 -6.46 -2.92 9.11
N TYR A 128 -5.86 -2.75 7.93
CA TYR A 128 -6.27 -1.72 6.98
C TYR A 128 -7.70 -1.97 6.50
N PHE A 129 -8.04 -3.23 6.23
CA PHE A 129 -9.33 -3.60 5.67
C PHE A 129 -10.40 -3.72 6.76
N ASP A 130 -10.06 -4.18 7.97
CA ASP A 130 -10.98 -4.15 9.11
C ASP A 130 -11.51 -2.72 9.34
N TYR A 131 -10.65 -1.70 9.23
CA TYR A 131 -11.06 -0.30 9.37
C TYR A 131 -11.93 0.21 8.22
N LEU A 132 -11.65 -0.21 6.99
CA LEU A 132 -12.51 0.10 5.84
C LEU A 132 -13.89 -0.55 5.99
N ILE A 133 -13.94 -1.75 6.56
CA ILE A 133 -15.18 -2.49 6.84
C ILE A 133 -15.99 -1.83 7.94
N ASP A 134 -15.36 -1.25 8.97
CA ASP A 134 -16.09 -0.49 9.99
C ASP A 134 -16.93 0.63 9.37
N VAL A 135 -16.36 1.34 8.37
CA VAL A 135 -17.03 2.40 7.61
C VAL A 135 -18.16 1.87 6.69
N LEU A 136 -18.16 0.58 6.33
CA LEU A 136 -19.26 -0.04 5.56
C LEU A 136 -20.57 -0.09 6.31
N ASN A 137 -20.54 -0.15 7.65
CA ASN A 137 -21.75 -0.25 8.46
C ASN A 137 -22.54 1.07 8.54
N GLY A 138 -22.12 2.11 7.80
CA GLY A 138 -22.81 3.39 7.74
C GLY A 138 -22.74 4.21 9.05
N ASP A 139 -21.92 3.78 10.02
CA ASP A 139 -21.71 4.50 11.26
C ASP A 139 -20.74 5.67 11.01
N PHE A 140 -21.27 6.78 10.52
CA PHE A 140 -20.51 8.03 10.35
C PHE A 140 -20.61 8.95 11.58
N GLY A 141 -21.06 8.39 12.72
CA GLY A 141 -21.44 9.12 13.92
C GLY A 141 -22.70 9.99 13.74
N ASP A 142 -22.94 10.89 14.71
CA ASP A 142 -24.14 11.73 14.79
C ASP A 142 -24.16 12.86 13.74
N LEU A 143 -24.47 12.52 12.49
CA LEU A 143 -24.62 13.48 11.39
C LEU A 143 -25.89 14.33 11.59
N ASN A 144 -25.73 15.63 11.82
CA ASN A 144 -26.83 16.58 11.99
C ASN A 144 -26.72 17.81 11.06
N LEU A 145 -27.85 18.44 10.75
CA LEU A 145 -27.94 19.58 9.83
C LEU A 145 -27.23 20.84 10.35
N LYS A 146 -27.16 21.05 11.67
CA LYS A 146 -26.53 22.25 12.24
C LYS A 146 -25.03 22.26 11.96
N GLU A 147 -24.38 21.13 12.19
CA GLU A 147 -22.97 20.94 11.84
C GLU A 147 -22.78 21.08 10.33
N TYR A 148 -23.66 20.48 9.52
CA TYR A 148 -23.57 20.57 8.07
C TYR A 148 -23.51 22.03 7.58
N TYR A 149 -24.48 22.86 7.97
CA TYR A 149 -24.50 24.26 7.55
C TYR A 149 -23.29 25.05 8.04
N SER A 150 -22.78 24.75 9.24
CA SER A 150 -21.56 25.37 9.76
C SER A 150 -20.32 25.00 8.95
N LEU A 151 -20.24 23.78 8.41
CA LEU A 151 -19.14 23.35 7.55
C LEU A 151 -19.31 23.91 6.13
N LEU A 152 -20.54 23.93 5.61
CA LEU A 152 -20.87 24.48 4.30
C LEU A 152 -20.47 25.95 4.20
N GLU A 153 -20.81 26.78 5.20
CA GLU A 153 -20.43 28.22 5.23
C GLU A 153 -18.90 28.44 5.12
N ARG A 154 -18.10 27.49 5.61
CA ARG A 154 -16.62 27.57 5.56
C ARG A 154 -16.04 27.08 4.24
N ALA A 155 -16.71 26.16 3.54
CA ALA A 155 -16.18 25.49 2.35
C ALA A 155 -16.84 25.91 1.04
N ASP A 156 -18.01 26.55 1.08
CA ASP A 156 -18.69 27.05 -0.10
C ASP A 156 -17.82 28.08 -0.85
N GLY A 157 -17.79 27.99 -2.18
CA GLY A 157 -16.92 28.82 -3.02
C GLY A 157 -15.40 28.56 -2.90
N CYS A 158 -14.97 27.60 -2.09
CA CYS A 158 -13.55 27.28 -1.94
C CYS A 158 -13.06 26.25 -2.96
N TYR A 159 -12.05 26.61 -3.75
CA TYR A 159 -11.42 25.71 -4.74
C TYR A 159 -10.36 24.76 -4.15
N LEU A 160 -10.00 24.92 -2.87
CA LEU A 160 -8.98 24.10 -2.21
C LEU A 160 -9.51 22.71 -1.81
N GLY A 161 -8.60 21.78 -1.49
CA GLY A 161 -8.99 20.48 -0.91
C GLY A 161 -9.68 20.65 0.44
N TYR A 162 -10.58 19.73 0.81
CA TYR A 162 -11.26 19.81 2.11
C TYR A 162 -10.29 19.73 3.28
N GLU A 163 -9.22 18.92 3.15
CA GLU A 163 -8.13 18.87 4.14
C GLU A 163 -7.41 20.22 4.30
N SER A 164 -7.41 21.09 3.27
CA SER A 164 -6.83 22.45 3.37
C SER A 164 -7.72 23.44 4.13
N ILE A 165 -9.02 23.17 4.20
CA ILE A 165 -10.02 24.05 4.86
C ILE A 165 -10.28 23.59 6.30
N PHE A 166 -10.39 22.27 6.48
CA PHE A 166 -10.81 21.62 7.72
C PHE A 166 -9.66 20.92 8.46
N GLY A 167 -8.49 20.79 7.83
CA GLY A 167 -7.37 20.00 8.34
C GLY A 167 -7.43 18.54 7.89
N GLU A 168 -6.27 17.89 7.88
CA GLU A 168 -6.16 16.46 7.58
C GLU A 168 -6.75 15.61 8.74
N PRO A 169 -7.41 14.48 8.44
CA PRO A 169 -7.82 13.52 9.48
C PRO A 169 -6.63 13.06 10.32
N LYS A 170 -6.73 13.19 11.64
CA LYS A 170 -5.66 12.74 12.54
C LYS A 170 -5.55 11.22 12.55
N ARG A 171 -4.32 10.71 12.52
CA ARG A 171 -4.02 9.27 12.47
C ARG A 171 -4.42 8.53 13.75
N ASP A 172 -4.41 9.19 14.89
CA ASP A 172 -4.72 8.61 16.19
C ASP A 172 -6.22 8.69 16.56
N GLU A 173 -7.03 9.45 15.81
CA GLU A 173 -8.47 9.63 16.04
C GLU A 173 -9.31 8.91 14.96
N SER A 174 -10.58 8.60 15.27
CA SER A 174 -11.49 8.04 14.26
C SER A 174 -11.69 9.05 13.12
N ILE A 175 -11.68 8.57 11.88
CA ILE A 175 -11.90 9.41 10.70
C ILE A 175 -13.26 10.10 10.72
N GLU A 176 -14.26 9.49 11.35
CA GLU A 176 -15.61 10.02 11.53
C GLU A 176 -15.66 11.30 12.38
N LEU A 177 -14.60 11.59 13.15
CA LEU A 177 -14.45 12.83 13.91
C LEU A 177 -13.80 13.96 13.09
N SER A 178 -13.26 13.65 11.91
CA SER A 178 -12.64 14.64 11.04
C SER A 178 -13.69 15.49 10.33
N GLU A 179 -13.64 16.80 10.51
CA GLU A 179 -14.49 17.76 9.79
C GLU A 179 -14.38 17.59 8.26
N ALA A 180 -13.17 17.36 7.73
CA ALA A 180 -12.95 17.18 6.29
C ALA A 180 -13.69 15.94 5.74
N PHE A 181 -13.60 14.83 6.48
CA PHE A 181 -14.26 13.59 6.12
C PHE A 181 -15.78 13.71 6.27
N ARG A 182 -16.26 14.18 7.44
CA ARG A 182 -17.69 14.42 7.71
C ARG A 182 -18.32 15.35 6.68
N PHE A 183 -17.64 16.42 6.28
CA PHE A 183 -18.14 17.33 5.25
C PHE A 183 -18.37 16.60 3.92
N SER A 184 -17.47 15.68 3.56
CA SER A 184 -17.65 14.86 2.36
C SER A 184 -18.85 13.93 2.48
N ILE A 185 -19.03 13.28 3.64
CA ILE A 185 -20.20 12.42 3.90
C ILE A 185 -21.50 13.22 3.83
N TYR A 186 -21.54 14.42 4.41
CA TYR A 186 -22.70 15.29 4.33
C TYR A 186 -23.06 15.68 2.90
N GLN A 187 -22.06 16.03 2.10
CA GLN A 187 -22.25 16.37 0.70
C GLN A 187 -22.82 15.19 -0.10
N LEU A 188 -22.35 13.96 0.17
CA LEU A 188 -22.91 12.74 -0.43
C LEU A 188 -24.36 12.51 0.04
N LYS A 189 -24.60 12.63 1.35
CA LYS A 189 -25.91 12.38 1.98
C LYS A 189 -27.02 13.35 1.56
N TYR A 190 -26.71 14.64 1.44
CA TYR A 190 -27.73 15.65 1.16
C TYR A 190 -27.90 15.99 -0.31
N ARG A 191 -27.00 15.52 -1.19
CA ARG A 191 -27.05 15.81 -2.64
C ARG A 191 -27.31 14.58 -3.51
N THR A 192 -27.60 13.44 -2.90
CA THR A 192 -28.00 12.21 -3.60
C THR A 192 -29.27 11.63 -3.00
N SER A 193 -30.00 10.83 -3.78
CA SER A 193 -31.16 10.08 -3.29
C SER A 193 -30.81 8.61 -3.08
N THR A 194 -31.53 7.92 -2.18
CA THR A 194 -31.32 6.49 -1.94
C THR A 194 -31.49 5.65 -3.20
N ASP A 195 -32.48 5.98 -4.04
CA ASP A 195 -32.75 5.28 -5.29
C ASP A 195 -31.60 5.47 -6.29
N ASP A 196 -31.03 6.67 -6.35
CA ASP A 196 -29.87 6.97 -7.19
C ASP A 196 -28.63 6.18 -6.76
N LEU A 197 -28.37 6.09 -5.46
CA LEU A 197 -27.25 5.31 -4.92
C LEU A 197 -27.44 3.81 -5.19
N ARG A 198 -28.65 3.27 -4.99
CA ARG A 198 -28.97 1.87 -5.33
C ARG A 198 -28.74 1.59 -6.79
N LYS A 199 -29.22 2.48 -7.67
CA LYS A 199 -29.02 2.37 -9.12
C LYS A 199 -27.54 2.41 -9.48
N PHE A 200 -26.76 3.33 -8.88
CA PHE A 200 -25.33 3.45 -9.15
C PHE A 200 -24.55 2.19 -8.79
N ILE A 201 -24.86 1.59 -7.63
CA ILE A 201 -24.27 0.31 -7.18
C ILE A 201 -24.68 -0.83 -8.12
N SER A 202 -25.98 -0.95 -8.42
CA SER A 202 -26.51 -1.98 -9.33
C SER A 202 -25.87 -1.90 -10.72
N ASP A 203 -25.73 -0.70 -11.29
CA ASP A 203 -25.05 -0.49 -12.57
C ASP A 203 -23.57 -0.91 -12.51
N GLY A 204 -22.89 -0.64 -11.40
CA GLY A 204 -21.50 -1.01 -11.15
C GLY A 204 -21.27 -2.53 -11.09
N TRP A 205 -22.25 -3.27 -10.58
CA TRP A 205 -22.21 -4.73 -10.41
C TRP A 205 -22.92 -5.52 -11.51
N SER A 206 -23.58 -4.84 -12.44
CA SER A 206 -24.15 -5.45 -13.64
C SER A 206 -23.10 -6.26 -14.41
N ARG A 207 -23.55 -7.17 -15.30
CA ARG A 207 -22.68 -8.07 -16.08
C ARG A 207 -21.50 -7.37 -16.78
N TYR A 208 -21.66 -6.11 -17.17
CA TYR A 208 -20.62 -5.29 -17.83
C TYR A 208 -20.22 -4.08 -17.00
N GLY A 209 -20.62 -4.03 -15.73
CA GLY A 209 -20.27 -2.98 -14.79
C GLY A 209 -18.80 -3.07 -14.38
N PHE A 210 -18.22 -1.91 -14.05
CA PHE A 210 -16.78 -1.82 -13.75
C PHE A 210 -16.37 -2.61 -12.51
N LEU A 211 -17.21 -2.66 -11.47
CA LEU A 211 -16.92 -3.43 -10.25
C LEU A 211 -16.94 -4.93 -10.53
N ARG A 212 -17.91 -5.40 -11.33
CA ARG A 212 -17.97 -6.80 -11.76
C ARG A 212 -16.76 -7.20 -12.59
N LEU A 213 -16.37 -6.37 -13.56
CA LEU A 213 -15.19 -6.62 -14.39
C LEU A 213 -13.90 -6.68 -13.58
N TYR A 214 -13.74 -5.80 -12.59
CA TYR A 214 -12.61 -5.85 -11.65
C TYR A 214 -12.64 -7.13 -10.82
N TYR A 215 -13.78 -7.45 -10.21
CA TYR A 215 -13.93 -8.64 -9.36
C TYR A 215 -13.63 -9.93 -10.13
N ASP A 216 -14.20 -10.08 -11.33
CA ASP A 216 -13.95 -11.24 -12.18
C ASP A 216 -12.47 -11.38 -12.55
N GLU A 217 -11.74 -10.26 -12.70
CA GLU A 217 -10.29 -10.29 -12.91
C GLU A 217 -9.53 -10.64 -11.63
N PHE A 218 -9.97 -10.12 -10.47
CA PHE A 218 -9.35 -10.38 -9.18
C PHE A 218 -9.38 -11.87 -8.85
N ILE A 219 -10.55 -12.51 -9.03
CA ILE A 219 -10.72 -13.94 -8.78
C ILE A 219 -9.80 -14.80 -9.66
N LYS A 220 -9.55 -14.41 -10.92
CA LYS A 220 -8.60 -15.13 -11.79
C LYS A 220 -7.17 -15.08 -11.27
N CYS A 221 -6.78 -13.96 -10.68
CA CYS A 221 -5.43 -13.72 -10.19
C CYS A 221 -5.21 -14.22 -8.75
N GLN A 222 -6.29 -14.38 -7.96
CA GLN A 222 -6.24 -14.69 -6.53
C GLN A 222 -5.36 -15.90 -6.20
N ILE A 223 -5.56 -17.03 -6.91
CA ILE A 223 -4.76 -18.25 -6.69
C ILE A 223 -3.27 -17.99 -6.96
N GLY A 224 -2.95 -17.17 -7.96
CA GLY A 224 -1.58 -16.76 -8.27
C GLY A 224 -0.97 -15.93 -7.15
N PHE A 225 -1.71 -14.96 -6.62
CA PHE A 225 -1.26 -14.15 -5.48
C PHE A 225 -1.04 -14.98 -4.21
N GLU A 226 -1.93 -15.93 -3.92
CA GLU A 226 -1.75 -16.87 -2.80
C GLU A 226 -0.50 -17.75 -2.96
N SER A 227 -0.21 -18.17 -4.20
CA SER A 227 0.99 -18.94 -4.54
C SER A 227 2.27 -18.11 -4.32
N ILE A 228 2.28 -16.85 -4.76
CA ILE A 228 3.38 -15.92 -4.54
C ILE A 228 3.60 -15.69 -3.04
N ALA A 229 2.54 -15.36 -2.30
CA ALA A 229 2.61 -15.11 -0.86
C ALA A 229 3.18 -16.32 -0.10
N ARG A 230 2.75 -17.52 -0.47
CA ARG A 230 3.26 -18.77 0.09
C ARG A 230 4.75 -18.97 -0.22
N SER A 231 5.15 -18.81 -1.47
CA SER A 231 6.55 -19.00 -1.91
C SER A 231 7.50 -18.04 -1.19
N LEU A 232 7.13 -16.76 -1.09
CA LEU A 232 7.91 -15.76 -0.34
C LEU A 232 8.01 -16.10 1.16
N THR A 233 6.90 -16.57 1.76
CA THR A 233 6.85 -16.96 3.18
C THR A 233 7.69 -18.20 3.45
N GLU A 234 7.61 -19.21 2.59
CA GLU A 234 8.41 -20.44 2.69
C GLU A 234 9.91 -20.13 2.61
N GLN A 235 10.34 -19.31 1.66
CA GLN A 235 11.74 -18.91 1.54
C GLN A 235 12.21 -18.06 2.73
N LYS A 236 11.39 -17.12 3.21
CA LYS A 236 11.70 -16.34 4.43
C LYS A 236 11.88 -17.26 5.63
N ASN A 237 11.01 -18.26 5.79
CA ASN A 237 11.08 -19.22 6.89
C ASN A 237 12.31 -20.14 6.78
N LYS A 238 12.68 -20.56 5.57
CA LYS A 238 13.88 -21.35 5.30
C LYS A 238 15.15 -20.62 5.73
N LEU A 239 15.27 -19.35 5.37
CA LEU A 239 16.43 -18.50 5.70
C LEU A 239 16.40 -17.89 7.11
N LYS A 240 15.30 -18.03 7.85
CA LYS A 240 15.20 -17.53 9.24
C LYS A 240 16.09 -18.33 10.20
N PHE A 241 16.24 -19.62 9.94
CA PHE A 241 16.98 -20.56 10.79
C PHE A 241 18.30 -21.05 10.15
N SER A 242 18.68 -20.51 9.01
CA SER A 242 19.96 -20.81 8.35
C SER A 242 21.14 -20.13 9.05
N TYR A 243 22.35 -20.60 8.75
CA TYR A 243 23.59 -20.00 9.24
C TYR A 243 23.80 -18.58 8.68
N VAL A 244 23.44 -18.37 7.41
CA VAL A 244 23.38 -17.05 6.78
C VAL A 244 21.93 -16.62 6.65
N LYS A 245 21.52 -15.63 7.45
CA LYS A 245 20.14 -15.18 7.51
C LYS A 245 19.80 -14.30 6.33
N LEU A 246 18.52 -14.21 5.99
CA LEU A 246 18.05 -13.28 4.95
C LEU A 246 18.46 -11.83 5.28
N ASP A 247 18.43 -11.44 6.55
CA ASP A 247 18.81 -10.09 7.01
C ASP A 247 20.30 -9.75 6.79
N ASP A 248 21.15 -10.75 6.54
CA ASP A 248 22.56 -10.52 6.15
C ASP A 248 22.66 -9.98 4.70
N ASN A 249 21.59 -10.11 3.91
CA ASN A 249 21.41 -9.51 2.59
C ASN A 249 20.24 -8.50 2.62
N VAL A 250 20.56 -7.30 3.10
CA VAL A 250 19.60 -6.22 3.37
C VAL A 250 18.73 -5.90 2.17
N ASP A 251 19.30 -5.84 0.96
CA ASP A 251 18.58 -5.47 -0.26
C ASP A 251 17.55 -6.55 -0.64
N LEU A 252 17.95 -7.83 -0.62
CA LEU A 252 17.03 -8.93 -0.93
C LEU A 252 15.92 -9.04 0.14
N SER A 253 16.28 -8.92 1.42
CA SER A 253 15.30 -8.94 2.52
C SER A 253 14.25 -7.83 2.34
N ALA A 254 14.69 -6.58 2.11
CA ALA A 254 13.81 -5.45 1.91
C ALA A 254 12.89 -5.61 0.68
N ASN A 255 13.43 -6.11 -0.44
CA ASN A 255 12.67 -6.31 -1.66
C ASN A 255 11.65 -7.44 -1.54
N MET A 256 12.01 -8.57 -0.90
CA MET A 256 11.07 -9.65 -0.62
C MET A 256 9.95 -9.20 0.33
N GLU A 257 10.27 -8.43 1.37
CA GLU A 257 9.24 -7.89 2.28
C GLU A 257 8.32 -6.89 1.59
N ARG A 258 8.84 -6.08 0.67
CA ARG A 258 8.05 -5.14 -0.09
C ARG A 258 7.13 -5.83 -1.09
N LEU A 259 7.61 -6.85 -1.81
CA LEU A 259 6.78 -7.66 -2.68
C LEU A 259 5.69 -8.41 -1.89
N ALA A 260 6.06 -9.00 -0.75
CA ALA A 260 5.11 -9.68 0.13
C ALA A 260 3.99 -8.75 0.62
N ARG A 261 4.32 -7.49 0.98
CA ARG A 261 3.33 -6.46 1.31
C ARG A 261 2.43 -6.12 0.12
N CYS A 262 2.99 -5.92 -1.07
CA CYS A 262 2.20 -5.65 -2.27
C CYS A 262 1.19 -6.77 -2.55
N VAL A 263 1.65 -8.03 -2.46
CA VAL A 263 0.80 -9.22 -2.64
C VAL A 263 -0.27 -9.31 -1.57
N SER A 264 0.08 -9.08 -0.30
CA SER A 264 -0.88 -9.12 0.80
C SER A 264 -1.94 -8.03 0.65
N LEU A 265 -1.55 -6.81 0.28
CA LEU A 265 -2.49 -5.71 0.06
C LEU A 265 -3.47 -6.04 -1.08
N VAL A 266 -2.98 -6.54 -2.22
CA VAL A 266 -3.86 -6.92 -3.34
C VAL A 266 -4.80 -8.05 -2.93
N LEU A 267 -4.31 -9.10 -2.25
CA LEU A 267 -5.16 -10.21 -1.77
C LEU A 267 -6.30 -9.72 -0.87
N ASN A 268 -6.03 -8.73 -0.02
CA ASN A 268 -7.02 -8.16 0.86
C ASN A 268 -7.92 -7.10 0.17
N CYS A 269 -7.54 -6.58 -1.01
CA CYS A 269 -8.40 -5.76 -1.87
C CYS A 269 -9.53 -6.54 -2.57
N GLY A 270 -9.68 -7.84 -2.27
CA GLY A 270 -10.83 -8.61 -2.72
C GLY A 270 -12.13 -8.06 -2.15
N PHE A 271 -13.21 -8.09 -2.93
CA PHE A 271 -14.54 -7.74 -2.46
C PHE A 271 -15.18 -8.87 -1.64
N GLY A 272 -14.41 -9.57 -0.80
CA GLY A 272 -14.85 -10.76 -0.03
C GLY A 272 -16.11 -10.52 0.81
N VAL A 273 -16.25 -9.31 1.35
CA VAL A 273 -17.45 -8.87 2.10
C VAL A 273 -18.72 -8.82 1.21
N PHE A 274 -18.54 -8.72 -0.09
CA PHE A 274 -19.59 -8.55 -1.10
C PHE A 274 -19.89 -9.82 -1.88
N GLU A 275 -19.04 -10.85 -1.80
CA GLU A 275 -19.26 -12.13 -2.48
C GLU A 275 -20.62 -12.74 -2.13
N GLN A 276 -21.06 -12.55 -0.88
CA GLN A 276 -22.37 -12.99 -0.37
C GLN A 276 -23.56 -12.22 -1.00
N HIS A 277 -23.31 -11.10 -1.64
CA HIS A 277 -24.30 -10.24 -2.29
C HIS A 277 -24.19 -10.27 -3.83
N ILE A 278 -23.19 -10.98 -4.39
CA ILE A 278 -22.92 -11.06 -5.84
C ILE A 278 -23.69 -12.19 -6.53
N GLU A 279 -24.19 -13.18 -5.77
CA GLU A 279 -24.79 -14.41 -6.33
C GLU A 279 -26.21 -14.24 -6.86
N ASP A 280 -26.97 -13.27 -6.34
CA ASP A 280 -28.33 -12.98 -6.79
C ASP A 280 -28.39 -11.59 -7.42
N ASP A 281 -29.20 -11.47 -8.46
CA ASP A 281 -29.48 -10.22 -9.17
C ASP A 281 -29.56 -9.03 -8.20
N TRP A 282 -28.73 -7.99 -8.39
CA TRP A 282 -28.67 -6.80 -7.50
C TRP A 282 -29.99 -5.99 -7.51
N SER A 283 -31.03 -6.49 -8.19
CA SER A 283 -32.42 -6.08 -8.02
C SER A 283 -32.95 -6.35 -6.61
N ASP A 284 -32.41 -7.34 -5.88
CA ASP A 284 -32.80 -7.70 -4.51
C ASP A 284 -31.73 -7.27 -3.49
N LEU A 285 -31.20 -6.06 -3.65
CA LEU A 285 -30.37 -5.42 -2.63
C LEU A 285 -31.06 -5.51 -1.26
N PRO A 286 -30.35 -5.89 -0.18
CA PRO A 286 -30.82 -5.68 1.18
C PRO A 286 -31.34 -4.25 1.33
N ASP A 287 -32.31 -4.03 2.21
CA ASP A 287 -32.88 -2.70 2.47
C ASP A 287 -31.88 -1.84 3.25
N PHE A 288 -30.77 -1.50 2.59
CA PHE A 288 -29.73 -0.66 3.12
C PHE A 288 -30.26 0.77 3.25
N SER A 289 -29.93 1.37 4.40
CA SER A 289 -30.06 2.79 4.65
C SER A 289 -29.23 3.59 3.65
N HIS A 290 -29.54 4.89 3.55
CA HIS A 290 -28.83 5.79 2.66
C HIS A 290 -27.33 5.87 3.01
N GLU A 291 -27.02 5.90 4.30
CA GLU A 291 -25.66 5.92 4.84
C GLU A 291 -24.89 4.64 4.54
N GLU A 292 -25.50 3.46 4.69
CA GLU A 292 -24.85 2.20 4.32
C GLU A 292 -24.48 2.19 2.83
N LEU A 293 -25.37 2.66 1.94
CA LEU A 293 -25.07 2.78 0.51
C LEU A 293 -23.90 3.73 0.22
N ILE A 294 -23.80 4.85 0.95
CA ILE A 294 -22.64 5.76 0.87
C ILE A 294 -21.37 5.04 1.33
N GLY A 295 -21.42 4.34 2.46
CA GLY A 295 -20.30 3.56 2.98
C GLY A 295 -19.81 2.54 1.97
N TYR A 296 -20.74 1.82 1.33
CA TYR A 296 -20.46 0.89 0.26
C TYR A 296 -19.74 1.54 -0.92
N ILE A 297 -20.25 2.64 -1.46
CA ILE A 297 -19.63 3.31 -2.60
C ILE A 297 -18.23 3.82 -2.22
N LEU A 298 -18.07 4.39 -1.02
CA LEU A 298 -16.79 4.88 -0.53
C LEU A 298 -15.76 3.78 -0.41
N PHE A 299 -16.13 2.64 0.18
CA PHE A 299 -15.25 1.49 0.31
C PHE A 299 -14.76 0.99 -1.06
N GLN A 300 -15.67 0.89 -2.03
CA GLN A 300 -15.37 0.41 -3.38
C GLN A 300 -14.37 1.33 -4.07
N VAL A 301 -14.55 2.66 -3.96
CA VAL A 301 -13.59 3.63 -4.49
C VAL A 301 -12.28 3.60 -3.68
N ALA A 302 -12.33 3.49 -2.34
CA ALA A 302 -11.15 3.49 -1.48
C ALA A 302 -10.21 2.30 -1.77
N ILE A 303 -10.77 1.12 -2.06
CA ILE A 303 -9.98 -0.04 -2.52
C ILE A 303 -9.18 0.30 -3.77
N THR A 304 -9.76 1.04 -4.73
CA THR A 304 -9.01 1.42 -5.93
C THR A 304 -7.85 2.37 -5.64
N TYR A 305 -7.98 3.25 -4.63
CA TYR A 305 -6.86 4.07 -4.18
C TYR A 305 -5.74 3.22 -3.59
N ILE A 306 -6.06 2.20 -2.80
CA ILE A 306 -5.08 1.27 -2.23
C ILE A 306 -4.36 0.50 -3.34
N LEU A 307 -5.09 0.02 -4.36
CA LEU A 307 -4.49 -0.68 -5.49
C LEU A 307 -3.49 0.18 -6.27
N LEU A 308 -3.82 1.46 -6.50
CA LEU A 308 -2.90 2.38 -7.19
C LEU A 308 -1.68 2.71 -6.33
N GLU A 309 -1.86 2.75 -5.01
CA GLU A 309 -0.72 2.89 -4.10
C GLU A 309 0.17 1.64 -4.12
N VAL A 310 -0.41 0.44 -4.23
CA VAL A 310 0.35 -0.79 -4.47
C VAL A 310 1.09 -0.74 -5.80
N GLU A 311 0.44 -0.29 -6.88
CA GLU A 311 1.08 -0.09 -8.19
C GLU A 311 2.30 0.84 -8.07
N ASN A 312 2.17 1.96 -7.35
CA ASN A 312 3.28 2.89 -7.09
C ASN A 312 4.42 2.25 -6.29
N GLN A 313 4.10 1.50 -5.22
CA GLN A 313 5.11 0.80 -4.41
C GLN A 313 5.82 -0.29 -5.20
N PHE A 314 5.10 -0.96 -6.10
CA PHE A 314 5.65 -1.97 -7.00
C PHE A 314 6.58 -1.35 -8.05
N PHE A 315 6.21 -0.22 -8.65
CA PHE A 315 7.10 0.50 -9.57
C PHE A 315 8.42 0.94 -8.92
N GLN A 316 8.41 1.25 -7.62
CA GLN A 316 9.64 1.59 -6.89
C GLN A 316 10.57 0.38 -6.68
N LEU A 317 10.10 -0.87 -6.85
CA LEU A 317 10.97 -2.06 -6.86
C LEU A 317 11.73 -2.24 -8.18
N GLN A 318 11.31 -1.57 -9.25
CA GLN A 318 11.96 -1.66 -10.57
C GLN A 318 13.17 -0.72 -10.71
N GLN A 319 13.33 0.25 -9.80
CA GLN A 319 14.37 1.29 -9.82
C GLN A 319 15.58 0.90 -8.97
#